data_AF-M9MAF1-F1
#
_entry.id   AF-M9MAF1-F1
#
_cell.length_a   1.000
_cell.length_b   1.000
_cell.length_c   1.000
_cell.angle_alpha   90.00
_cell.angle_beta   90.00
_cell.angle_gamma   90.00
#
_symmetry.space_group_name_H-M   'P 1'
#
loop_
_entity.id
_entity.type
_entity.pdbx_description
1 polymer ?
#
loop_
_entity_poly.entity_id
_entity_poly.type
_entity_poly.pdbx_seq_one_letter_code
_entity_poly.pdbx_strand_id
1 'polypeptide(L)'
;MELSIIRRETTGAAPNQYNESETITKFEIMDGAPVRGETIPIRLFLGGFELTPTFRDVNKKFSTRYYLNLVLIDEENRRYFKQQEITVFRIPEN
;
A
#
# COMPACT_ATOMS: atom_id res chain seq x y z
N MET A 1 11.53 9.74 4.91
CA MET A 1 10.43 9.52 3.95
C MET A 1 10.32 8.03 3.64
N GLU A 2 9.11 7.48 3.56
CA GLU A 2 8.90 6.04 3.33
C GLU A 2 7.72 5.77 2.40
N LEU A 3 7.81 4.69 1.63
CA LEU A 3 6.74 4.15 0.80
C LEU A 3 6.40 2.76 1.33
N SER A 4 5.11 2.47 1.47
CA SER A 4 4.64 1.18 1.98
C SER A 4 3.58 0.59 1.04
N ILE A 5 3.51 -0.73 0.98
CA ILE A 5 2.36 -1.44 0.42
C ILE A 5 1.49 -1.86 1.58
N ILE A 6 0.23 -1.43 1.57
CA ILE A 6 -0.77 -1.81 2.57
C ILE A 6 -1.80 -2.72 1.91
N ARG A 7 -2.04 -3.89 2.52
CA ARG A 7 -3.16 -4.77 2.21
C ARG A 7 -4.33 -4.39 3.12
N ARG A 8 -5.50 -4.18 2.53
CA ARG A 8 -6.76 -4.03 3.27
C ARG A 8 -7.70 -5.17 2.91
N GLU A 9 -8.07 -5.93 3.91
CA GLU A 9 -9.14 -6.92 3.81
C GLU A 9 -10.42 -6.34 4.41
N THR A 10 -11.51 -6.41 3.66
CA THR A 10 -12.84 -6.04 4.12
C THR A 10 -13.71 -7.29 4.04
N THR A 11 -14.30 -7.71 5.16
CA THR A 11 -15.10 -8.95 5.24
C THR A 11 -16.47 -8.66 5.84
N GLY A 12 -17.49 -9.33 5.32
CA GLY A 12 -18.89 -9.16 5.72
C GLY A 12 -19.62 -8.06 4.94
N ALA A 13 -20.87 -7.85 5.33
CA ALA A 13 -21.74 -6.81 4.80
C ALA A 13 -22.41 -6.09 5.98
N ALA A 14 -22.92 -4.88 5.74
CA ALA A 14 -23.64 -4.13 6.77
C ALA A 14 -24.76 -5.00 7.38
N PRO A 15 -24.91 -5.03 8.72
CA PRO A 15 -24.21 -4.20 9.72
C PRO A 15 -22.85 -4.76 10.19
N ASN A 16 -22.53 -6.01 9.90
CA ASN A 16 -21.36 -6.72 10.44
C ASN A 16 -20.17 -6.70 9.46
N GLN A 17 -19.68 -5.51 9.14
CA GLN A 17 -18.50 -5.33 8.29
C GLN A 17 -17.24 -5.20 9.15
N TYR A 18 -16.21 -5.96 8.80
CA TYR A 18 -14.89 -5.95 9.43
C TYR A 18 -13.85 -5.45 8.43
N ASN A 19 -12.88 -4.67 8.90
CA ASN A 19 -11.76 -4.19 8.09
C ASN A 19 -10.45 -4.49 8.81
N GLU A 20 -9.55 -5.18 8.12
CA GLU A 20 -8.20 -5.48 8.58
C GLU A 20 -7.20 -4.81 7.65
N SER A 21 -6.18 -4.16 8.22
CA SER A 21 -5.14 -3.47 7.47
C SER A 21 -3.77 -3.97 7.89
N GLU A 22 -2.97 -4.36 6.92
CA GLU A 22 -1.63 -4.91 7.14
C GLU A 22 -0.61 -4.19 6.26
N THR A 23 0.51 -3.79 6.86
CA THR A 23 1.65 -3.25 6.13
C THR A 23 2.51 -4.40 5.61
N ILE A 24 2.41 -4.70 4.32
CA ILE A 24 3.14 -5.80 3.67
C ILE A 24 4.63 -5.51 3.59
N THR A 25 4.97 -4.27 3.27
CA THR A 25 6.36 -3.84 3.18
C THR A 25 6.49 -2.36 3.48
N LYS A 26 7.67 -2.00 3.97
CA LYS A 26 8.11 -0.63 4.21
C LYS A 26 9.43 -0.42 3.49
N PHE A 27 9.40 0.47 2.49
CA PHE A 27 10.57 0.89 1.73
C PHE A 27 10.97 2.30 2.19
N GLU A 28 12.07 2.39 2.92
CA GLU A 28 12.62 3.67 3.35
C GLU A 28 13.28 4.35 2.17
N ILE A 29 12.81 5.55 1.82
CA ILE A 29 13.27 6.25 0.62
C ILE A 29 14.48 7.14 0.93
N MET A 30 14.44 7.83 2.08
CA MET A 30 15.45 8.82 2.44
C MET A 30 15.41 9.10 3.94
N ASP A 31 16.60 9.32 4.49
CA ASP A 31 16.84 9.87 5.82
C ASP A 31 17.30 11.33 5.64
N GLY A 32 16.42 12.30 5.92
CA GLY A 32 16.65 13.73 5.72
C GLY A 32 15.61 14.47 4.88
N ALA A 33 15.79 15.79 4.79
CA ALA A 33 14.90 16.70 4.08
C ALA A 33 15.33 16.87 2.61
N PRO A 34 14.44 16.61 1.63
CA PRO A 34 14.76 16.87 0.23
C PRO A 34 14.90 18.37 -0.04
N VAL A 35 15.77 18.72 -0.97
CA VAL A 35 15.89 20.08 -1.48
C VAL A 35 14.90 20.28 -2.64
N ARG A 36 14.39 21.52 -2.78
CA ARG A 36 13.47 21.86 -3.87
C ARG A 36 14.12 21.56 -5.23
N GLY A 37 13.45 20.73 -6.03
CA GLY A 37 13.90 20.33 -7.37
C GLY A 37 14.62 18.99 -7.41
N GLU A 38 14.88 18.35 -6.26
CA GLU A 38 15.42 17.00 -6.22
C GLU A 38 14.40 15.97 -6.71
N THR A 39 14.90 14.94 -7.39
CA THR A 39 14.12 13.80 -7.88
C THR A 39 14.77 12.52 -7.38
N ILE A 40 14.03 11.72 -6.62
CA ILE A 40 14.51 10.44 -6.08
C ILE A 40 13.86 9.31 -6.88
N PRO A 41 14.63 8.49 -7.62
CA PRO A 41 14.08 7.35 -8.33
C PRO A 41 13.69 6.23 -7.36
N ILE A 42 12.53 5.60 -7.60
CA ILE A 42 12.01 4.51 -6.77
C ILE A 42 11.88 3.24 -7.62
N ARG A 43 12.42 2.12 -7.12
CA ARG A 43 12.22 0.79 -7.71
C ARG A 43 11.86 -0.20 -6.60
N LEU A 44 10.60 -0.64 -6.60
CA LEU A 44 10.08 -1.61 -5.63
C LEU A 44 9.72 -2.92 -6.36
N PHE A 45 10.53 -3.96 -6.16
CA PHE A 45 10.27 -5.28 -6.74
C PHE A 45 9.23 -6.04 -5.93
N LEU A 46 8.18 -6.53 -6.60
CA LEU A 46 7.06 -7.19 -5.93
C LEU A 46 7.32 -8.68 -5.61
N GLY A 47 8.27 -9.31 -6.28
CA GLY A 47 8.50 -10.77 -6.17
C GLY A 47 9.00 -11.26 -4.81
N GLY A 48 9.46 -10.36 -3.93
CA GLY A 48 9.90 -10.70 -2.58
C GLY A 48 8.79 -10.64 -1.52
N PHE A 49 7.56 -10.30 -1.90
CA PHE A 49 6.44 -10.11 -0.97
C PHE A 49 5.33 -11.13 -1.23
N GLU A 50 4.69 -11.60 -0.16
CA GLU A 50 3.53 -12.48 -0.23
C GLU A 50 2.26 -11.70 -0.62
N LEU A 51 2.13 -11.45 -1.92
CA LEU A 51 0.99 -10.75 -2.51
C LEU A 51 0.00 -11.74 -3.12
N THR A 52 -1.28 -11.41 -2.98
CA THR A 52 -2.38 -12.03 -3.75
C THR A 52 -2.89 -11.04 -4.80
N PRO A 53 -3.66 -11.49 -5.81
CA PRO A 53 -4.39 -10.58 -6.67
C PRO A 53 -5.34 -9.68 -5.89
N THR A 54 -5.67 -8.52 -6.45
CA THR A 54 -6.75 -7.69 -5.94
C THR A 54 -8.09 -8.40 -6.14
N PHE A 55 -8.82 -8.59 -5.05
CA PHE A 55 -10.14 -9.19 -5.04
C PHE A 55 -11.18 -8.11 -4.74
N ARG A 56 -12.12 -7.91 -5.65
CA ARG A 56 -13.21 -6.92 -5.50
C ARG A 56 -14.54 -7.64 -5.36
N ASP A 57 -15.21 -7.39 -4.23
CA ASP A 57 -16.56 -7.83 -3.92
C ASP A 57 -16.83 -9.31 -4.21
N VAL A 58 -15.89 -10.18 -3.83
CA VAL A 58 -15.97 -11.61 -4.11
C VAL A 58 -17.21 -12.19 -3.45
N ASN A 59 -18.17 -12.58 -4.29
CA ASN A 59 -19.49 -13.04 -3.89
C ASN A 59 -20.19 -12.11 -2.86
N LYS A 60 -19.87 -10.80 -2.88
CA LYS A 60 -20.34 -9.82 -1.88
C LYS A 60 -20.00 -10.20 -0.43
N LYS A 61 -18.97 -11.02 -0.22
CA LYS A 61 -18.54 -11.48 1.11
C LYS A 61 -17.28 -10.79 1.59
N PHE A 62 -16.33 -10.56 0.69
CA PHE A 62 -15.07 -9.89 1.05
C PHE A 62 -14.42 -9.18 -0.13
N SER A 63 -13.46 -8.32 0.19
CA SER A 63 -12.54 -7.66 -0.74
C SER A 63 -11.13 -7.66 -0.17
N THR A 64 -10.12 -7.83 -1.03
CA THR A 64 -8.69 -7.67 -0.69
C THR A 64 -8.10 -6.63 -1.64
N ARG A 65 -7.73 -5.46 -1.12
CA ARG A 65 -7.23 -4.31 -1.90
C ARG A 65 -5.84 -3.92 -1.45
N TYR A 66 -5.04 -3.38 -2.38
CA TYR A 66 -3.67 -2.97 -2.13
C TYR A 66 -3.52 -1.47 -2.34
N TYR A 67 -2.73 -0.82 -1.50
CA TYR A 67 -2.50 0.61 -1.54
C TYR A 67 -1.00 0.91 -1.46
N LEU A 68 -0.54 1.80 -2.33
CA LEU A 68 0.72 2.50 -2.09
C LEU A 68 0.45 3.62 -1.11
N ASN A 69 1.16 3.60 0.01
CA ASN A 69 1.05 4.59 1.08
C ASN A 69 2.40 5.30 1.23
N LEU A 70 2.43 6.55 0.78
CA LEU A 70 3.56 7.45 0.96
C LEU A 70 3.41 8.18 2.29
N VAL A 71 4.46 8.13 3.11
CA VAL A 71 4.53 8.82 4.39
C VAL A 71 5.71 9.78 4.38
N LEU A 72 5.41 11.04 4.70
CA LEU A 72 6.39 12.09 4.97
C LEU A 72 6.37 12.39 6.46
N ILE A 73 7.56 12.55 7.02
CA ILE A 73 7.76 12.97 8.41
C ILE A 73 8.63 14.21 8.34
N ASP A 74 8.20 15.29 8.99
CA ASP A 74 8.99 16.52 9.09
C ASP A 74 9.79 16.59 10.39
N GLU A 75 10.54 17.68 10.57
CA GLU A 75 11.41 17.91 11.73
C GLU A 75 10.64 18.05 13.06
N GLU A 76 9.36 18.40 13.01
CA GLU A 76 8.47 18.49 14.18
C GLU A 76 7.76 17.16 14.48
N ASN A 77 8.17 16.06 13.85
CA ASN A 77 7.51 14.74 13.90
C ASN A 77 6.06 14.73 13.40
N ARG A 78 5.63 15.71 12.60
CA ARG A 78 4.31 15.69 11.97
C ARG A 78 4.33 14.70 10.80
N ARG A 79 3.28 13.88 10.70
CA ARG A 79 3.18 12.82 9.69
C ARG A 79 2.15 13.19 8.63
N TYR A 80 2.57 13.19 7.37
CA TYR A 80 1.71 13.43 6.21
C TYR A 80 1.56 12.13 5.42
N PHE A 81 0.33 11.82 5.03
CA PHE A 81 -0.01 10.55 4.39
C PHE A 81 -0.68 10.81 3.05
N LYS A 82 -0.29 10.04 2.03
CA LYS A 82 -1.05 9.93 0.78
C LYS A 82 -1.15 8.47 0.39
N GLN A 83 -2.38 8.02 0.16
CA GLN A 83 -2.68 6.65 -0.27
C GLN A 83 -3.27 6.65 -1.66
N GLN A 84 -2.80 5.72 -2.48
CA GLN A 84 -3.34 5.44 -3.80
C GLN A 84 -3.56 3.93 -3.93
N GLU A 85 -4.77 3.53 -4.31
CA GLU A 85 -5.04 2.12 -4.59
C GLU A 85 -4.27 1.68 -5.84
N ILE A 86 -3.69 0.48 -5.76
CA ILE A 86 -3.09 -0.22 -6.89
C ILE A 86 -3.83 -1.55 -7.12
N THR A 87 -3.90 -1.96 -8.38
CA THR A 87 -4.48 -3.27 -8.75
C THR A 87 -3.36 -4.26 -9.02
N VAL A 88 -3.35 -5.36 -8.27
CA VAL A 88 -2.41 -6.46 -8.42
C VAL A 88 -3.12 -7.61 -9.14
N PHE A 89 -2.50 -8.23 -10.13
CA PHE A 89 -3.07 -9.37 -10.85
C PHE A 89 -2.00 -10.43 -11.11
N ARG A 90 -2.43 -11.68 -11.22
CA ARG A 90 -1.56 -12.79 -11.62
C ARG A 90 -1.43 -12.76 -13.14
N ILE A 91 -0.19 -12.72 -13.64
CA ILE A 91 0.10 -12.81 -15.07
C ILE A 91 -0.24 -14.25 -15.54
N PRO A 92 -0.92 -14.43 -16.67
CA PRO A 92 -1.12 -15.76 -17.25
C PRO A 92 0.21 -16.45 -17.56
N GLU A 93 0.31 -17.75 -17.31
CA GLU A 93 1.40 -18.56 -17.85
C GLU A 93 1.18 -18.72 -19.36
N ASN A 94 2.19 -18.36 -20.16
CA ASN A 94 2.19 -18.55 -21.61
C ASN A 94 2.66 -19.95 -21.98
#